data_AF-A0AAE4AFU2-F1
#
_entry.id   AF-A0AAE4AFU2-F1
#
_cell.length_a   1.000
_cell.length_b   1.000
_cell.length_c   1.000
_cell.angle_alpha   90.00
_cell.angle_beta   90.00
_cell.angle_gamma   90.00
#
_symmetry.space_group_name_H-M   'P 1'
#
loop_
_entity.id
_entity.type
_entity.pdbx_description
1 polymer ?
#
loop_
_entity_poly.entity_id
_entity_poly.type
_entity_poly.pdbx_seq_one_letter_code
_entity_poly.pdbx_strand_id
1 'polypeptide(L)'
;MDAEALKHLPEDVLKEVLELTEAKTRLEIRDKAHDQFMPFVHHVYDGFIEGHHHRVIAEKLERVARGELKRLIINMPPRHSKSEFASYLMPAWFLGRNPKLQIIQATHNTELATRFGRKVRDLVDDPKYGEIFPETKLKEDNKGAGKWGTDKGGLYFAAGVGAAITGRGADLLILDDVHSEQDALSATAFDHAYEWYTSGPRQRLQPGAAIILVMTRWGDKDLTGRLLSQQKADPLSDQWEVVNFPAILPTDDPLWPEFWSKDALLSIKASLPVGKWAAQWQQQPTNAESAIVKREWWKEWEKEKIPPVKYILQAYDTAFSKKETADFSAITTWGIFDDEETGREAIILMDAQRGRWSFPELKEVAFEEHQYWEPDMVIVEKKATGGPLIDEMRKRGIPAVGFSPGRRAGGGGVDKTTRMHLVSPLFESGVVWAPTEKKFADEVIEEVASFPNGEHDDFVDSMTLALMRFRQGGLIAIEDDDSEDEEIFIPRQREYY
;
A
#
# COMPACT_ATOMS: atom_id res chain seq x y z
N MET A 1 -47.48 -28.59 13.18
CA MET A 1 -48.69 -29.44 13.25
C MET A 1 -48.24 -30.88 13.43
N ASP A 2 -48.99 -31.64 14.23
CA ASP A 2 -48.69 -33.05 14.47
C ASP A 2 -48.92 -33.87 13.19
N ALA A 3 -47.95 -34.69 12.78
CA ALA A 3 -47.98 -35.38 11.48
C ALA A 3 -49.13 -36.41 11.38
N GLU A 4 -49.68 -36.80 12.51
CA GLU A 4 -50.79 -37.74 12.63
C GLU A 4 -52.16 -37.08 12.38
N ALA A 5 -52.28 -35.78 12.67
CA ALA A 5 -53.52 -35.02 12.42
C ALA A 5 -53.75 -34.67 10.93
N LEU A 6 -52.67 -34.59 10.15
CA LEU A 6 -52.72 -34.31 8.70
C LEU A 6 -53.26 -35.50 7.87
N LYS A 7 -53.10 -36.74 8.34
CA LYS A 7 -53.52 -37.95 7.60
C LYS A 7 -55.03 -38.14 7.49
N HIS A 8 -55.81 -37.43 8.32
CA HIS A 8 -57.26 -37.55 8.38
C HIS A 8 -58.01 -36.37 7.75
N LEU A 9 -57.29 -35.43 7.13
CA LEU A 9 -57.89 -34.27 6.48
C LEU A 9 -58.31 -34.59 5.02
N PRO A 10 -59.44 -34.03 4.56
CA PRO A 10 -59.82 -34.04 3.14
C PRO A 10 -58.74 -33.42 2.22
N GLU A 11 -58.65 -33.89 0.98
CA GLU A 11 -57.61 -33.49 0.02
C GLU A 11 -57.66 -31.99 -0.34
N ASP A 12 -58.84 -31.40 -0.39
CA ASP A 12 -59.09 -29.96 -0.56
C ASP A 12 -58.57 -29.14 0.64
N VAL A 13 -58.78 -29.63 1.85
CA VAL A 13 -58.26 -28.99 3.08
C VAL A 13 -56.74 -29.13 3.16
N LEU A 14 -56.19 -30.28 2.75
CA LEU A 14 -54.73 -30.46 2.66
C LEU A 14 -54.09 -29.51 1.67
N LYS A 15 -54.73 -29.28 0.52
CA LYS A 15 -54.27 -28.31 -0.49
C LYS A 15 -54.31 -26.88 0.04
N GLU A 16 -55.39 -26.48 0.71
CA GLU A 16 -55.51 -25.15 1.33
C GLU A 16 -54.47 -24.97 2.45
N VAL A 17 -54.26 -25.97 3.30
CA VAL A 17 -53.23 -25.95 4.35
C VAL A 17 -51.82 -25.83 3.74
N LEU A 18 -51.54 -26.53 2.64
CA LEU A 18 -50.26 -26.42 1.93
C LEU A 18 -50.08 -25.00 1.37
N GLU A 19 -51.08 -24.46 0.67
CA GLU A 19 -51.05 -23.10 0.10
C GLU A 19 -50.83 -22.03 1.18
N LEU A 20 -51.52 -22.14 2.32
CA LEU A 20 -51.37 -21.24 3.46
C LEU A 20 -50.00 -21.39 4.15
N THR A 21 -49.47 -22.61 4.24
CA THR A 21 -48.15 -22.88 4.84
C THR A 21 -47.03 -22.33 3.95
N GLU A 22 -47.14 -22.49 2.64
CA GLU A 22 -46.23 -21.90 1.67
C GLU A 22 -46.31 -20.37 1.68
N ALA A 23 -47.52 -19.80 1.75
CA ALA A 23 -47.72 -18.36 1.86
C ALA A 23 -47.11 -17.80 3.15
N LYS A 24 -47.30 -18.47 4.28
CA LYS A 24 -46.68 -18.10 5.56
C LYS A 24 -45.16 -18.16 5.48
N THR A 25 -44.61 -19.24 4.92
CA THR A 25 -43.16 -19.41 4.76
C THR A 25 -42.57 -18.32 3.86
N ARG A 26 -43.25 -17.97 2.75
CA ARG A 26 -42.85 -16.85 1.88
C ARG A 26 -42.84 -15.53 2.63
N LEU A 27 -43.86 -15.23 3.44
CA LEU A 27 -43.90 -14.01 4.25
C LEU A 27 -42.76 -13.96 5.28
N GLU A 28 -42.49 -15.07 5.96
CA GLU A 28 -41.38 -15.15 6.93
C GLU A 28 -40.00 -14.98 6.28
N ILE A 29 -39.78 -15.56 5.09
CA ILE A 29 -38.56 -15.38 4.31
C ILE A 29 -38.45 -13.92 3.85
N ARG A 30 -39.55 -13.35 3.37
CA ARG A 30 -39.63 -11.97 2.90
C ARG A 30 -39.24 -10.99 4.00
N ASP A 31 -39.85 -11.11 5.18
CA ASP A 31 -39.62 -10.19 6.28
C ASP A 31 -38.16 -10.32 6.80
N LYS A 32 -37.62 -11.54 6.84
CA LYS A 32 -36.19 -11.75 7.16
C LYS A 32 -35.26 -11.14 6.11
N ALA A 33 -35.53 -11.33 4.83
CA ALA A 33 -34.71 -10.81 3.74
C ALA A 33 -34.81 -9.28 3.60
N HIS A 34 -35.93 -8.69 4.00
CA HIS A 34 -36.07 -7.25 4.11
C HIS A 34 -35.11 -6.69 5.18
N ASP A 35 -35.05 -7.32 6.35
CA ASP A 35 -34.32 -6.78 7.51
C ASP A 35 -32.86 -7.25 7.62
N GLN A 36 -32.52 -8.41 7.07
CA GLN A 36 -31.21 -9.03 7.14
C GLN A 36 -30.61 -9.20 5.75
N PHE A 37 -29.31 -8.94 5.61
CA PHE A 37 -28.66 -8.92 4.30
C PHE A 37 -28.42 -10.33 3.75
N MET A 38 -27.97 -11.29 4.56
CA MET A 38 -27.70 -12.65 4.08
C MET A 38 -28.94 -13.40 3.56
N PRO A 39 -30.11 -13.36 4.23
CA PRO A 39 -31.32 -13.96 3.67
C PRO A 39 -31.75 -13.33 2.34
N PHE A 40 -31.52 -12.03 2.14
CA PHE A 40 -31.69 -11.39 0.83
C PHE A 40 -30.75 -11.98 -0.22
N VAL A 41 -29.46 -12.10 0.08
CA VAL A 41 -28.46 -12.66 -0.85
C VAL A 41 -28.88 -14.06 -1.30
N HIS A 42 -29.25 -14.95 -0.37
CA HIS A 42 -29.69 -16.32 -0.71
C HIS A 42 -30.98 -16.37 -1.53
N HIS A 43 -31.86 -15.39 -1.38
CA HIS A 43 -33.10 -15.34 -2.14
C HIS A 43 -32.86 -14.93 -3.61
N VAL A 44 -32.00 -13.93 -3.84
CA VAL A 44 -31.78 -13.37 -5.18
C VAL A 44 -30.60 -13.99 -5.93
N TYR A 45 -29.65 -14.61 -5.21
CA TYR A 45 -28.46 -15.24 -5.77
C TYR A 45 -28.48 -16.73 -5.48
N ASP A 46 -28.94 -17.51 -6.47
CA ASP A 46 -28.97 -18.97 -6.36
C ASP A 46 -27.56 -19.58 -6.38
N GLY A 47 -27.34 -20.61 -5.56
CA GLY A 47 -26.05 -21.28 -5.42
C GLY A 47 -24.95 -20.42 -4.78
N PHE A 48 -25.29 -19.36 -4.05
CA PHE A 48 -24.30 -18.55 -3.35
C PHE A 48 -23.57 -19.37 -2.27
N ILE A 49 -22.24 -19.45 -2.39
CA ILE A 49 -21.40 -20.14 -1.41
C ILE A 49 -21.14 -19.18 -0.24
N GLU A 50 -21.88 -19.36 0.85
CA GLU A 50 -21.69 -18.56 2.05
C GLU A 50 -20.40 -18.95 2.78
N GLY A 51 -19.77 -17.96 3.43
CA GLY A 51 -18.60 -18.14 4.26
C GLY A 51 -18.66 -17.22 5.48
N HIS A 52 -17.81 -17.44 6.49
CA HIS A 52 -17.84 -16.66 7.73
C HIS A 52 -17.74 -15.14 7.50
N HIS A 53 -16.80 -14.72 6.65
CA HIS A 53 -16.56 -13.30 6.37
C HIS A 53 -17.80 -12.61 5.77
N HIS A 54 -18.61 -13.31 4.97
CA HIS A 54 -19.87 -12.78 4.45
C HIS A 54 -20.85 -12.40 5.57
N ARG A 55 -20.97 -13.23 6.62
CA ARG A 55 -21.81 -12.93 7.80
C ARG A 55 -21.34 -11.70 8.56
N VAL A 56 -20.02 -11.56 8.71
CA VAL A 56 -19.42 -10.39 9.37
C VAL A 56 -19.69 -9.13 8.55
N ILE A 57 -19.51 -9.19 7.23
CA ILE A 57 -19.83 -8.07 6.33
C ILE A 57 -21.32 -7.72 6.45
N ALA A 58 -22.22 -8.70 6.39
CA ALA A 58 -23.65 -8.51 6.52
C ALA A 58 -24.04 -7.77 7.81
N GLU A 59 -23.49 -8.16 8.95
CA GLU A 59 -23.72 -7.48 10.24
C GLU A 59 -23.34 -6.00 10.18
N LYS A 60 -22.20 -5.65 9.57
CA LYS A 60 -21.80 -4.26 9.38
C LYS A 60 -22.73 -3.51 8.43
N LEU A 61 -23.10 -4.12 7.31
CA LEU A 61 -24.02 -3.52 6.34
C LEU A 61 -25.40 -3.26 6.94
N GLU A 62 -25.90 -4.17 7.77
CA GLU A 62 -27.15 -3.99 8.52
C GLU A 62 -27.08 -2.81 9.50
N ARG A 63 -25.95 -2.63 10.20
CA ARG A 63 -25.70 -1.44 11.03
C ARG A 63 -25.67 -0.14 10.22
N VAL A 64 -25.10 -0.18 9.01
CA VAL A 64 -25.14 0.98 8.09
C VAL A 64 -26.58 1.26 7.66
N ALA A 65 -27.38 0.24 7.33
CA ALA A 65 -28.79 0.40 6.96
C ALA A 65 -29.66 0.95 8.09
N ARG A 66 -29.32 0.66 9.34
CA ARG A 66 -29.96 1.27 10.53
C ARG A 66 -29.46 2.69 10.86
N GLY A 67 -28.41 3.16 10.19
CA GLY A 67 -27.79 4.47 10.43
C GLY A 67 -26.87 4.52 11.66
N GLU A 68 -26.56 3.37 12.26
CA GLU A 68 -25.66 3.22 13.42
C GLU A 68 -24.19 3.34 13.03
N LEU A 69 -23.86 2.95 11.79
CA LEU A 69 -22.51 3.00 11.24
C LEU A 69 -22.49 3.86 9.96
N LYS A 70 -21.59 4.86 9.91
CA LYS A 70 -21.52 5.80 8.78
C LYS A 70 -20.20 5.75 8.01
N ARG A 71 -19.18 5.10 8.53
CA ARG A 71 -17.82 5.05 7.97
C ARG A 71 -17.30 3.64 8.15
N LEU A 72 -17.34 2.87 7.07
CA LEU A 72 -16.97 1.47 7.05
C LEU A 72 -15.87 1.25 6.01
N ILE A 73 -14.77 0.64 6.43
CA ILE A 73 -13.73 0.12 5.55
C ILE A 73 -13.73 -1.40 5.64
N ILE A 74 -13.77 -2.06 4.50
CA ILE A 74 -13.66 -3.52 4.37
C ILE A 74 -12.48 -3.81 3.46
N ASN A 75 -11.39 -4.32 4.06
CA ASN A 75 -10.25 -4.77 3.29
C ASN A 75 -10.31 -6.29 3.14
N MET A 76 -10.21 -6.78 1.92
CA MET A 76 -10.38 -8.21 1.63
C MET A 76 -9.59 -8.63 0.39
N PRO A 77 -9.03 -9.86 0.37
CA PRO A 77 -8.27 -10.38 -0.75
C PRO A 77 -9.05 -10.42 -2.08
N PRO A 78 -8.33 -10.44 -3.22
CA PRO A 78 -8.92 -10.74 -4.51
C PRO A 78 -9.69 -12.06 -4.48
N ARG A 79 -10.74 -12.18 -5.30
CA ARG A 79 -11.53 -13.42 -5.47
C ARG A 79 -12.20 -13.95 -4.19
N HIS A 80 -12.56 -13.05 -3.27
CA HIS A 80 -13.36 -13.34 -2.08
C HIS A 80 -14.71 -12.58 -2.10
N SER A 81 -15.36 -12.54 -3.27
CA SER A 81 -16.71 -11.94 -3.46
C SER A 81 -16.88 -10.44 -3.15
N LYS A 82 -15.81 -9.71 -2.80
CA LYS A 82 -15.87 -8.30 -2.35
C LYS A 82 -16.74 -7.40 -3.23
N SER A 83 -16.50 -7.41 -4.54
CA SER A 83 -17.16 -6.51 -5.49
C SER A 83 -18.58 -6.99 -5.82
N GLU A 84 -18.86 -8.30 -5.80
CA GLU A 84 -20.25 -8.79 -5.95
C GLU A 84 -21.11 -8.40 -4.73
N PHE A 85 -20.54 -8.41 -3.52
CA PHE A 85 -21.23 -7.93 -2.33
C PHE A 85 -21.39 -6.41 -2.35
N ALA A 86 -20.29 -5.67 -2.46
CA ALA A 86 -20.27 -4.22 -2.30
C ALA A 86 -20.90 -3.46 -3.47
N SER A 87 -20.72 -3.93 -4.70
CA SER A 87 -21.08 -3.18 -5.91
C SER A 87 -22.32 -3.73 -6.63
N TYR A 88 -22.87 -4.86 -6.18
CA TYR A 88 -24.05 -5.46 -6.79
C TYR A 88 -25.17 -5.73 -5.77
N LEU A 89 -24.95 -6.65 -4.83
CA LEU A 89 -26.02 -7.08 -3.91
C LEU A 89 -26.36 -6.01 -2.86
N MET A 90 -25.35 -5.37 -2.29
CA MET A 90 -25.49 -4.32 -1.28
C MET A 90 -26.33 -3.13 -1.77
N PRO A 91 -25.97 -2.41 -2.85
CA PRO A 91 -26.75 -1.25 -3.30
C PRO A 91 -28.21 -1.61 -3.65
N ALA A 92 -28.46 -2.80 -4.20
CA ALA A 92 -29.82 -3.27 -4.48
C ALA A 92 -30.63 -3.44 -3.19
N TRP A 93 -30.04 -4.04 -2.15
CA TRP A 93 -30.70 -4.22 -0.86
C TRP A 93 -30.97 -2.89 -0.15
N PHE A 94 -30.02 -1.95 -0.16
CA PHE A 94 -30.22 -0.61 0.39
C PHE A 94 -31.39 0.12 -0.31
N LEU A 95 -31.43 0.11 -1.64
CA LEU A 95 -32.55 0.70 -2.40
C LEU A 95 -33.88 0.02 -2.11
N GLY A 96 -33.88 -1.28 -1.86
CA GLY A 96 -35.07 -2.05 -1.53
C GLY A 96 -35.71 -1.56 -0.23
N ARG A 97 -34.87 -1.34 0.78
CA ARG A 97 -35.29 -0.83 2.10
C ARG A 97 -35.64 0.65 2.09
N ASN A 98 -34.97 1.44 1.26
CA ASN A 98 -35.25 2.86 1.10
C ASN A 98 -35.15 3.27 -0.37
N PRO A 99 -36.28 3.26 -1.10
CA PRO A 99 -36.31 3.59 -2.52
C PRO A 99 -36.05 5.07 -2.78
N LYS A 100 -35.81 5.91 -1.76
CA LYS A 100 -35.45 7.32 -1.93
C LYS A 100 -33.94 7.58 -1.87
N LEU A 101 -33.12 6.56 -1.59
CA LEU A 101 -31.68 6.72 -1.42
C LEU A 101 -30.99 7.24 -2.68
N GLN A 102 -30.06 8.15 -2.48
CA GLN A 102 -29.11 8.60 -3.49
C GLN A 102 -27.76 7.90 -3.29
N ILE A 103 -27.44 6.97 -4.19
CA ILE A 103 -26.22 6.16 -4.17
C ILE A 103 -25.26 6.68 -5.23
N ILE A 104 -24.03 6.96 -4.81
CA ILE A 104 -22.88 7.10 -5.72
C ILE A 104 -22.01 5.86 -5.53
N GLN A 105 -21.80 5.11 -6.59
CA GLN A 105 -20.86 4.00 -6.62
C GLN A 105 -19.69 4.34 -7.52
N ALA A 106 -18.48 4.21 -6.98
CA ALA A 106 -17.28 4.49 -7.71
C ALA A 106 -16.26 3.36 -7.65
N THR A 107 -15.60 3.13 -8.79
CA THR A 107 -14.52 2.15 -8.96
C THR A 107 -13.33 2.80 -9.65
N HIS A 108 -12.16 2.15 -9.73
CA HIS A 108 -10.97 2.71 -10.41
C HIS A 108 -11.24 3.18 -11.85
N ASN A 109 -12.20 2.58 -12.58
CA ASN A 109 -12.58 3.02 -13.92
C ASN A 109 -14.12 3.15 -14.10
N THR A 110 -14.55 3.97 -15.07
CA THR A 110 -15.97 4.28 -15.31
C THR A 110 -16.74 3.11 -15.94
N GLU A 111 -16.08 2.29 -16.75
CA GLU A 111 -16.72 1.17 -17.45
C GLU A 111 -17.18 0.09 -16.47
N LEU A 112 -16.32 -0.28 -15.53
CA LEU A 112 -16.60 -1.23 -14.47
C LEU A 112 -17.73 -0.73 -13.57
N ALA A 113 -17.68 0.53 -13.13
CA ALA A 113 -18.76 1.15 -12.37
C ALA A 113 -20.10 1.08 -13.12
N THR A 114 -20.09 1.36 -14.42
CA THR A 114 -21.29 1.31 -15.27
C THR A 114 -21.83 -0.12 -15.43
N ARG A 115 -20.94 -1.12 -15.53
CA ARG A 115 -21.32 -2.53 -15.57
C ARG A 115 -22.01 -2.97 -14.27
N PHE A 116 -21.49 -2.56 -13.12
CA PHE A 116 -22.17 -2.81 -11.85
C PHE A 116 -23.51 -2.07 -11.76
N GLY A 117 -23.56 -0.80 -12.19
CA GLY A 117 -24.81 -0.05 -12.24
C GLY A 117 -25.89 -0.74 -13.07
N ARG A 118 -25.50 -1.38 -14.18
CA ARG A 118 -26.40 -2.24 -14.97
C ARG A 118 -26.86 -3.47 -14.17
N LYS A 119 -25.93 -4.21 -13.55
CA LYS A 119 -26.28 -5.38 -12.74
C LYS A 119 -27.29 -5.04 -11.64
N VAL A 120 -27.04 -3.97 -10.87
CA VAL A 120 -27.94 -3.52 -9.79
C VAL A 120 -29.31 -3.17 -10.34
N ARG A 121 -29.37 -2.42 -11.44
CA ARG A 121 -30.63 -2.06 -12.11
C ARG A 121 -31.41 -3.30 -12.54
N ASP A 122 -30.73 -4.24 -13.18
CA ASP A 122 -31.36 -5.45 -13.71
C ASP A 122 -31.87 -6.34 -12.56
N LEU A 123 -31.18 -6.37 -11.42
CA LEU A 123 -31.66 -7.05 -10.20
C LEU A 123 -32.89 -6.35 -9.59
N VAL A 124 -32.94 -5.02 -9.58
CA VAL A 124 -34.13 -4.29 -9.08
C VAL A 124 -35.35 -4.53 -9.97
N ASP A 125 -35.15 -4.82 -11.26
CA ASP A 125 -36.22 -5.19 -12.21
C ASP A 125 -36.61 -6.69 -12.13
N ASP A 126 -35.85 -7.51 -11.38
CA ASP A 126 -36.07 -8.95 -11.28
C ASP A 126 -37.32 -9.27 -10.43
N PRO A 127 -38.21 -10.18 -10.88
CA PRO A 127 -39.36 -10.60 -10.09
C PRO A 127 -39.02 -11.08 -8.67
N LYS A 128 -37.92 -11.80 -8.48
CA LYS A 128 -37.47 -12.28 -7.16
C LYS A 128 -37.14 -11.12 -6.23
N TYR A 129 -36.55 -10.04 -6.76
CA TYR A 129 -36.32 -8.84 -5.97
C TYR A 129 -37.65 -8.20 -5.53
N GLY A 130 -38.63 -8.15 -6.45
CA GLY A 130 -39.97 -7.64 -6.18
C GLY A 130 -40.77 -8.46 -5.15
N GLU A 131 -40.46 -9.74 -4.96
CA GLU A 131 -41.04 -10.55 -3.89
C GLU A 131 -40.68 -10.00 -2.50
N ILE A 132 -39.45 -9.48 -2.35
CA ILE A 132 -38.96 -8.86 -1.11
C ILE A 132 -39.34 -7.39 -1.02
N PHE A 133 -39.13 -6.63 -2.11
CA PHE A 133 -39.28 -5.18 -2.14
C PHE A 133 -40.32 -4.74 -3.19
N PRO A 134 -41.62 -5.03 -2.99
CA PRO A 134 -42.66 -4.76 -4.00
C PRO A 134 -42.88 -3.26 -4.27
N GLU A 135 -42.44 -2.40 -3.34
CA GLU A 135 -42.60 -0.94 -3.42
C GLU A 135 -41.46 -0.22 -4.16
N THR A 136 -40.36 -0.92 -4.46
CA THR A 136 -39.16 -0.35 -5.07
C THR A 136 -39.14 -0.71 -6.55
N LYS A 137 -39.52 0.25 -7.42
CA LYS A 137 -39.58 0.03 -8.87
C LYS A 137 -38.66 0.99 -9.62
N LEU A 138 -38.20 0.57 -10.79
CA LEU A 138 -37.44 1.44 -11.68
C LEU A 138 -38.34 2.52 -12.29
N LYS A 139 -37.79 3.72 -12.44
CA LYS A 139 -38.45 4.81 -13.16
C LYS A 139 -38.48 4.52 -14.66
N GLU A 140 -39.61 4.78 -15.32
CA GLU A 140 -39.80 4.44 -16.75
C GLU A 140 -38.89 5.23 -17.71
N ASP A 141 -38.57 6.48 -17.37
CA ASP A 141 -37.89 7.46 -18.24
C ASP A 141 -36.37 7.56 -18.05
N ASN A 142 -35.80 6.89 -17.04
CA ASN A 142 -34.39 7.02 -16.67
C ASN A 142 -33.73 5.67 -16.35
N LYS A 143 -33.44 4.91 -17.40
CA LYS A 143 -32.86 3.55 -17.33
C LYS A 143 -31.41 3.46 -17.84
N GLY A 144 -30.63 4.54 -17.82
CA GLY A 144 -29.23 4.51 -18.27
C GLY A 144 -28.35 3.62 -17.38
N ALA A 145 -27.43 2.83 -17.96
CA ALA A 145 -26.58 1.91 -17.18
C ALA A 145 -25.68 2.63 -16.15
N GLY A 146 -25.22 3.84 -16.47
CA GLY A 146 -24.40 4.66 -15.55
C GLY A 146 -25.21 5.63 -14.67
N LYS A 147 -26.51 5.79 -14.95
CA LYS A 147 -27.42 6.64 -14.19
C LYS A 147 -28.86 6.18 -14.38
N TRP A 148 -29.50 5.80 -13.29
CA TRP A 148 -30.90 5.43 -13.27
C TRP A 148 -31.52 5.82 -11.91
N GLY A 149 -32.83 5.68 -11.77
CA GLY A 149 -33.52 5.99 -10.53
C GLY A 149 -34.75 5.14 -10.30
N THR A 150 -35.27 5.23 -9.09
CA THR A 150 -36.52 4.57 -8.69
C THR A 150 -37.72 5.48 -8.92
N ASP A 151 -38.91 4.90 -8.92
CA ASP A 151 -40.19 5.61 -8.99
C ASP A 151 -40.47 6.49 -7.75
N LYS A 152 -39.77 6.25 -6.63
CA LYS A 152 -39.86 7.04 -5.39
C LYS A 152 -38.80 8.14 -5.27
N GLY A 153 -37.97 8.35 -6.29
CA GLY A 153 -37.00 9.45 -6.34
C GLY A 153 -35.58 9.10 -5.88
N GLY A 154 -35.30 7.82 -5.61
CA GLY A 154 -33.94 7.32 -5.41
C GLY A 154 -33.13 7.41 -6.70
N LEU A 155 -31.81 7.55 -6.56
CA LEU A 155 -30.89 7.73 -7.68
C LEU A 155 -29.67 6.83 -7.49
N TYR A 156 -29.28 6.16 -8.56
CA TYR A 156 -28.03 5.44 -8.63
C TYR A 156 -27.12 6.11 -9.66
N PHE A 157 -25.88 6.39 -9.28
CA PHE A 157 -24.88 6.98 -10.16
C PHE A 157 -23.56 6.20 -10.11
N ALA A 158 -23.11 5.73 -11.27
CA ALA A 158 -21.83 5.06 -11.44
C ALA A 158 -20.75 6.07 -11.86
N ALA A 159 -19.59 6.03 -11.21
CA ALA A 159 -18.46 6.90 -11.52
C ALA A 159 -17.12 6.14 -11.51
N GLY A 160 -16.19 6.55 -12.37
CA GLY A 160 -14.78 6.17 -12.25
C GLY A 160 -14.02 7.15 -11.36
N VAL A 161 -12.85 6.74 -10.85
CA VAL A 161 -11.88 7.69 -10.29
C VAL A 161 -11.52 8.73 -11.34
N GLY A 162 -11.48 10.01 -10.95
CA GLY A 162 -11.27 11.14 -11.86
C GLY A 162 -12.51 11.60 -12.63
N ALA A 163 -13.63 10.86 -12.58
CA ALA A 163 -14.88 11.32 -13.20
C ALA A 163 -15.48 12.50 -12.43
N ALA A 164 -16.08 13.45 -13.15
CA ALA A 164 -16.76 14.59 -12.54
C ALA A 164 -18.08 14.17 -11.87
N ILE A 165 -18.17 14.36 -10.55
CA ILE A 165 -19.35 14.04 -9.71
C ILE A 165 -20.09 15.33 -9.30
N THR A 166 -19.80 16.46 -9.96
CA THR A 166 -20.30 17.78 -9.60
C THR A 166 -21.84 17.87 -9.71
N GLY A 167 -22.47 18.57 -8.76
CA GLY A 167 -23.91 18.86 -8.77
C GLY A 167 -24.85 17.75 -8.29
N ARG A 168 -24.34 16.72 -7.61
CA ARG A 168 -25.15 15.58 -7.11
C ARG A 168 -24.91 15.35 -5.63
N GLY A 169 -25.98 15.23 -4.85
CA GLY A 169 -25.92 14.76 -3.47
C GLY A 169 -25.88 13.23 -3.40
N ALA A 170 -25.40 12.68 -2.30
CA ALA A 170 -25.50 11.26 -1.98
C ALA A 170 -25.75 11.01 -0.50
N ASP A 171 -26.60 10.02 -0.24
CA ASP A 171 -26.87 9.44 1.08
C ASP A 171 -25.94 8.25 1.37
N LEU A 172 -25.45 7.60 0.32
CA LEU A 172 -24.52 6.48 0.40
C LEU A 172 -23.44 6.62 -0.69
N LEU A 173 -22.19 6.63 -0.27
CA LEU A 173 -21.03 6.54 -1.15
C LEU A 173 -20.37 5.17 -1.02
N ILE A 174 -20.32 4.44 -2.14
CA ILE A 174 -19.69 3.13 -2.25
C ILE A 174 -18.42 3.30 -3.07
N LEU A 175 -17.29 2.91 -2.50
CA LEU A 175 -15.99 2.91 -3.15
C LEU A 175 -15.52 1.46 -3.25
N ASP A 176 -15.44 0.89 -4.45
CA ASP A 176 -15.03 -0.50 -4.69
C ASP A 176 -13.78 -0.53 -5.56
N ASP A 177 -12.65 -0.97 -4.99
CA ASP A 177 -11.32 -1.00 -5.62
C ASP A 177 -11.05 0.26 -6.47
N VAL A 178 -10.88 1.39 -5.78
CA VAL A 178 -10.54 2.68 -6.42
C VAL A 178 -9.11 2.71 -6.99
N HIS A 179 -8.29 1.73 -6.65
CA HIS A 179 -6.94 1.54 -7.15
C HIS A 179 -6.87 0.33 -8.05
N SER A 180 -6.07 0.43 -9.10
CA SER A 180 -5.76 -0.64 -10.05
C SER A 180 -4.30 -1.08 -9.93
N GLU A 181 -3.97 -2.19 -10.58
CA GLU A 181 -2.57 -2.65 -10.65
C GLU A 181 -1.67 -1.66 -11.39
N GLN A 182 -2.21 -0.90 -12.34
CA GLN A 182 -1.46 0.15 -13.03
C GLN A 182 -1.16 1.33 -12.11
N ASP A 183 -2.07 1.65 -11.18
CA ASP A 183 -1.88 2.74 -10.23
C ASP A 183 -0.73 2.43 -9.26
N ALA A 184 -0.57 1.16 -8.88
CA ALA A 184 0.54 0.73 -8.02
C ALA A 184 1.93 0.87 -8.66
N LEU A 185 2.00 1.01 -9.99
CA LEU A 185 3.25 1.26 -10.72
C LEU A 185 3.57 2.76 -10.86
N SER A 186 2.65 3.63 -10.45
CA SER A 186 2.77 5.08 -10.58
C SER A 186 3.01 5.73 -9.22
N ALA A 187 4.02 6.60 -9.15
CA ALA A 187 4.35 7.33 -7.93
C ALA A 187 3.25 8.29 -7.46
N THR A 188 2.37 8.74 -8.37
CA THR A 188 1.37 9.80 -8.11
C THR A 188 -0.08 9.33 -8.13
N ALA A 189 -0.36 8.08 -8.55
CA ALA A 189 -1.73 7.62 -8.73
C ALA A 189 -2.53 7.55 -7.42
N PHE A 190 -1.87 7.15 -6.33
CA PHE A 190 -2.50 7.14 -5.00
C PHE A 190 -2.87 8.54 -4.51
N ASP A 191 -2.03 9.53 -4.79
CA ASP A 191 -2.29 10.93 -4.44
C ASP A 191 -3.46 11.47 -5.26
N HIS A 192 -3.48 11.22 -6.56
CA HIS A 192 -4.59 11.61 -7.43
C HIS A 192 -5.94 11.00 -6.98
N ALA A 193 -5.95 9.72 -6.60
CA ALA A 193 -7.16 9.07 -6.09
C ALA A 193 -7.62 9.67 -4.75
N TYR A 194 -6.69 10.03 -3.85
CA TYR A 194 -6.99 10.69 -2.59
C TYR A 194 -7.51 12.13 -2.79
N GLU A 195 -6.89 12.90 -3.69
CA GLU A 195 -7.35 14.23 -4.09
C GLU A 195 -8.74 14.17 -4.71
N TRP A 196 -8.97 13.20 -5.61
CA TRP A 196 -10.30 12.98 -6.18
C TRP A 196 -11.32 12.66 -5.10
N TYR A 197 -11.02 11.79 -4.14
CA TYR A 197 -11.91 11.46 -3.02
C TYR A 197 -12.27 12.70 -2.18
N THR A 198 -11.27 13.46 -1.76
CA THR A 198 -11.42 14.61 -0.85
C THR A 198 -12.07 15.82 -1.51
N SER A 199 -11.79 16.08 -2.80
CA SER A 199 -12.34 17.20 -3.56
C SER A 199 -13.68 16.89 -4.24
N GLY A 200 -13.91 15.63 -4.57
CA GLY A 200 -15.07 15.17 -5.32
C GLY A 200 -16.13 14.51 -4.42
N PRO A 201 -16.17 13.16 -4.33
CA PRO A 201 -17.21 12.42 -3.63
C PRO A 201 -17.47 12.87 -2.19
N ARG A 202 -16.43 13.14 -1.41
CA ARG A 202 -16.58 13.43 0.03
C ARG A 202 -17.35 14.72 0.31
N GLN A 203 -17.24 15.72 -0.56
CA GLN A 203 -17.95 17.00 -0.44
C GLN A 203 -19.41 16.93 -0.92
N ARG A 204 -19.83 15.81 -1.51
CA ARG A 204 -21.18 15.59 -2.03
C ARG A 204 -22.11 14.87 -1.08
N LEU A 205 -21.58 14.41 0.05
CA LEU A 205 -22.33 13.67 1.05
C LEU A 205 -23.27 14.58 1.83
N GLN A 206 -24.53 14.16 1.96
CA GLN A 206 -25.50 14.84 2.82
C GLN A 206 -25.18 14.61 4.31
N PRO A 207 -25.68 15.48 5.22
CA PRO A 207 -25.59 15.23 6.65
C PRO A 207 -26.19 13.86 7.01
N GLY A 208 -25.39 13.02 7.67
CA GLY A 208 -25.81 11.66 8.04
C GLY A 208 -25.54 10.58 6.99
N ALA A 209 -25.05 10.94 5.81
CA ALA A 209 -24.70 9.98 4.77
C ALA A 209 -23.57 9.03 5.19
N ALA A 210 -23.60 7.81 4.66
CA ALA A 210 -22.63 6.76 4.93
C ALA A 210 -21.60 6.62 3.81
N ILE A 211 -20.38 6.19 4.17
CA ILE A 211 -19.33 5.81 3.22
C ILE A 211 -18.93 4.38 3.52
N ILE A 212 -18.93 3.56 2.48
CA ILE A 212 -18.43 2.19 2.51
C ILE A 212 -17.30 2.10 1.50
N LEU A 213 -16.09 1.88 1.99
CA LEU A 213 -14.91 1.60 1.19
C LEU A 213 -14.62 0.10 1.26
N VAL A 214 -14.65 -0.55 0.11
CA VAL A 214 -14.26 -1.95 -0.05
C VAL A 214 -13.09 -2.01 -1.01
N MET A 215 -11.95 -2.50 -0.56
CA MET A 215 -10.79 -2.59 -1.43
C MET A 215 -9.83 -3.71 -1.03
N THR A 216 -8.96 -4.05 -1.98
CA THR A 216 -7.73 -4.77 -1.70
C THR A 216 -6.64 -3.78 -1.29
N ARG A 217 -5.87 -4.03 -0.23
CA ARG A 217 -4.76 -3.15 0.17
C ARG A 217 -3.61 -3.20 -0.84
N TRP A 218 -3.03 -2.03 -1.11
CA TRP A 218 -1.88 -1.86 -2.01
C TRP A 218 -0.63 -1.35 -1.28
N GLY A 219 -0.81 -0.60 -0.19
CA GLY A 219 0.28 0.03 0.54
C GLY A 219 -0.22 0.94 1.65
N ASP A 220 0.69 1.62 2.35
CA ASP A 220 0.31 2.63 3.35
C ASP A 220 -0.17 3.94 2.73
N LYS A 221 0.21 4.21 1.47
CA LYS A 221 -0.23 5.39 0.70
C LYS A 221 -1.56 5.17 -0.02
N ASP A 222 -2.13 3.96 0.02
CA ASP A 222 -3.42 3.67 -0.59
C ASP A 222 -4.58 4.43 0.10
N LEU A 223 -5.80 4.34 -0.44
CA LEU A 223 -6.91 5.19 0.03
C LEU A 223 -7.26 4.84 1.48
N THR A 224 -7.28 3.56 1.84
CA THR A 224 -7.48 3.11 3.22
C THR A 224 -6.40 3.67 4.13
N GLY A 225 -5.12 3.53 3.75
CA GLY A 225 -4.00 4.02 4.54
C GLY A 225 -4.09 5.53 4.81
N ARG A 226 -4.37 6.33 3.77
CA ARG A 226 -4.57 7.79 3.88
C ARG A 226 -5.74 8.15 4.81
N LEU A 227 -6.88 7.47 4.69
CA LEU A 227 -8.05 7.72 5.53
C LEU A 227 -7.79 7.41 7.01
N LEU A 228 -7.08 6.32 7.30
CA LEU A 228 -6.71 5.95 8.66
C LEU A 228 -5.65 6.88 9.24
N SER A 229 -4.70 7.35 8.43
CA SER A 229 -3.74 8.38 8.85
C SER A 229 -4.45 9.70 9.19
N GLN A 230 -5.43 10.11 8.40
CA GLN A 230 -6.23 11.29 8.69
C GLN A 230 -7.05 11.15 10.00
N GLN A 231 -7.64 9.97 10.22
CA GLN A 231 -8.34 9.63 11.46
C GLN A 231 -7.44 9.78 12.69
N LYS A 232 -6.18 9.35 12.59
CA LYS A 232 -5.20 9.48 13.67
C LYS A 232 -4.75 10.92 13.90
N ALA A 233 -4.64 11.71 12.82
CA ALA A 233 -4.16 13.09 12.87
C ALA A 233 -5.18 14.05 13.50
N ASP A 234 -6.47 13.86 13.24
CA ASP A 234 -7.53 14.75 13.73
C ASP A 234 -8.71 13.96 14.33
N PRO A 235 -8.98 14.07 15.65
CA PRO A 235 -10.12 13.43 16.30
C PRO A 235 -11.49 13.86 15.76
N LEU A 236 -11.59 15.03 15.11
CA LEU A 236 -12.83 15.52 14.50
C LEU A 236 -13.03 15.03 13.07
N SER A 237 -12.03 14.34 12.49
CA SER A 237 -12.18 13.71 11.18
C SER A 237 -13.07 12.47 11.22
N ASP A 238 -13.39 11.93 10.04
CA ASP A 238 -14.21 10.74 9.90
C ASP A 238 -13.61 9.56 10.67
N GLN A 239 -14.36 9.01 11.62
CA GLN A 239 -13.96 7.86 12.42
C GLN A 239 -14.44 6.57 11.75
N TRP A 240 -13.49 5.76 11.26
CA TRP A 240 -13.77 4.56 10.50
C TRP A 240 -13.80 3.31 11.37
N GLU A 241 -14.81 2.47 11.15
CA GLU A 241 -14.77 1.08 11.57
C GLU A 241 -14.11 0.26 10.45
N VAL A 242 -12.99 -0.40 10.77
CA VAL A 242 -12.20 -1.15 9.79
C VAL A 242 -12.37 -2.64 10.04
N VAL A 243 -12.70 -3.37 8.99
CA VAL A 243 -12.72 -4.84 8.98
C VAL A 243 -11.67 -5.32 7.99
N ASN A 244 -10.66 -6.02 8.49
CA ASN A 244 -9.58 -6.59 7.68
C ASN A 244 -9.75 -8.11 7.64
N PHE A 245 -9.80 -8.65 6.43
CA PHE A 245 -9.89 -10.09 6.21
C PHE A 245 -8.61 -10.60 5.54
N PRO A 246 -7.68 -11.21 6.28
CA PRO A 246 -6.53 -11.89 5.66
C PRO A 246 -6.99 -13.18 4.98
N ALA A 247 -6.36 -13.57 3.87
CA ALA A 247 -6.68 -14.80 3.14
C ALA A 247 -6.43 -16.06 4.00
N ILE A 248 -5.39 -16.02 4.83
CA ILE A 248 -5.12 -17.02 5.87
C ILE A 248 -5.26 -16.32 7.23
N LEU A 249 -6.18 -16.81 8.05
CA LEU A 249 -6.47 -16.27 9.38
C LEU A 249 -5.31 -16.53 10.35
N PRO A 250 -5.21 -15.80 11.49
CA PRO A 250 -4.23 -16.10 12.53
C PRO A 250 -4.33 -17.51 13.13
N THR A 251 -5.49 -18.17 12.97
CA THR A 251 -5.69 -19.58 13.33
C THR A 251 -5.09 -20.56 12.32
N ASP A 252 -4.47 -20.05 11.25
CA ASP A 252 -3.89 -20.80 10.13
C ASP A 252 -4.94 -21.50 9.23
N ASP A 253 -6.20 -21.07 9.34
CA ASP A 253 -7.31 -21.52 8.48
C ASP A 253 -7.54 -20.55 7.31
N PRO A 254 -8.00 -21.04 6.14
CA PRO A 254 -8.48 -20.17 5.07
C PRO A 254 -9.64 -19.28 5.52
N LEU A 255 -9.68 -18.04 5.01
CA LEU A 255 -10.81 -17.11 5.22
C LEU A 255 -12.15 -17.63 4.68
N TRP A 256 -12.07 -18.40 3.59
CA TRP A 256 -13.23 -18.94 2.87
C TRP A 256 -13.00 -20.41 2.51
N PRO A 257 -13.04 -21.31 3.50
CA PRO A 257 -12.71 -22.72 3.31
C PRO A 257 -13.69 -23.43 2.36
N GLU A 258 -14.91 -22.93 2.23
CA GLU A 258 -15.92 -23.46 1.30
C GLU A 258 -15.57 -23.24 -0.18
N PHE A 259 -14.65 -22.31 -0.49
CA PHE A 259 -14.24 -21.99 -1.87
C PHE A 259 -12.73 -22.17 -2.10
N TRP A 260 -11.89 -21.74 -1.15
CA TRP A 260 -10.44 -21.81 -1.23
C TRP A 260 -9.89 -22.91 -0.32
N SER A 261 -9.18 -23.88 -0.92
CA SER A 261 -8.35 -24.80 -0.13
C SER A 261 -7.09 -24.09 0.37
N LYS A 262 -6.58 -24.54 1.52
CA LYS A 262 -5.34 -24.01 2.09
C LYS A 262 -4.16 -24.18 1.14
N ASP A 263 -4.04 -25.34 0.49
CA ASP A 263 -2.95 -25.61 -0.46
C ASP A 263 -2.97 -24.69 -1.67
N ALA A 264 -4.17 -24.33 -2.17
CA ALA A 264 -4.31 -23.37 -3.25
C ALA A 264 -3.82 -21.97 -2.83
N LEU A 265 -4.17 -21.53 -1.62
CA LEU A 265 -3.69 -20.26 -1.07
C LEU A 265 -2.16 -20.26 -0.87
N LEU A 266 -1.59 -21.36 -0.39
CA LEU A 266 -0.14 -21.51 -0.22
C LEU A 266 0.60 -21.54 -1.56
N SER A 267 0.02 -22.16 -2.59
CA SER A 267 0.57 -22.13 -3.95
C SER A 267 0.59 -20.71 -4.53
N ILE A 268 -0.47 -19.92 -4.30
CA ILE A 268 -0.51 -18.51 -4.69
C ILE A 268 0.53 -17.71 -3.89
N LYS A 269 0.64 -17.94 -2.58
CA LYS A 269 1.67 -17.32 -1.72
C LYS A 269 3.08 -17.57 -2.26
N ALA A 270 3.37 -18.79 -2.71
CA ALA A 270 4.67 -19.14 -3.29
C ALA A 270 4.93 -18.51 -4.66
N SER A 271 3.86 -18.14 -5.39
CA SER A 271 3.96 -17.57 -6.74
C SER A 271 4.01 -16.05 -6.77
N LEU A 272 3.61 -15.39 -5.67
CA LEU A 272 3.56 -13.94 -5.59
C LEU A 272 4.76 -13.38 -4.82
N PRO A 273 5.26 -12.18 -5.19
CA PRO A 273 6.16 -11.43 -4.33
C PRO A 273 5.55 -11.26 -2.94
N VAL A 274 6.36 -11.45 -1.91
CA VAL A 274 5.85 -11.52 -0.53
C VAL A 274 5.19 -10.20 -0.11
N GLY A 275 5.66 -9.04 -0.59
CA GLY A 275 4.99 -7.75 -0.36
C GLY A 275 3.61 -7.65 -1.03
N LYS A 276 3.44 -8.18 -2.25
CA LYS A 276 2.12 -8.28 -2.90
C LYS A 276 1.21 -9.21 -2.12
N TRP A 277 1.73 -10.32 -1.59
CA TRP A 277 0.97 -11.23 -0.73
C TRP A 277 0.56 -10.56 0.59
N ALA A 278 1.49 -9.90 1.29
CA ALA A 278 1.24 -9.23 2.56
C ALA A 278 0.18 -8.13 2.42
N ALA A 279 0.34 -7.25 1.42
CA ALA A 279 -0.63 -6.20 1.15
C ALA A 279 -1.96 -6.78 0.65
N GLN A 280 -1.96 -7.45 -0.51
CA GLN A 280 -3.21 -7.78 -1.20
C GLN A 280 -3.93 -9.00 -0.65
N TRP A 281 -3.22 -9.97 -0.07
CA TRP A 281 -3.83 -11.20 0.42
C TRP A 281 -4.02 -11.16 1.94
N GLN A 282 -3.03 -10.68 2.69
CA GLN A 282 -3.13 -10.60 4.16
C GLN A 282 -3.67 -9.26 4.68
N GLN A 283 -3.92 -8.27 3.81
CA GLN A 283 -4.39 -6.92 4.17
C GLN A 283 -3.46 -6.16 5.11
N GLN A 284 -2.17 -6.54 5.12
CA GLN A 284 -1.11 -5.97 5.94
C GLN A 284 0.01 -5.52 4.99
N PRO A 285 -0.13 -4.35 4.34
CA PRO A 285 1.00 -3.80 3.63
C PRO A 285 2.13 -3.55 4.63
N THR A 286 3.28 -4.15 4.37
CA THR A 286 4.51 -3.96 5.13
C THR A 286 5.49 -3.18 4.27
N ASN A 287 6.09 -2.14 4.83
CA ASN A 287 7.16 -1.37 4.17
C ASN A 287 8.46 -2.20 3.99
N ALA A 288 8.55 -3.37 4.64
CA ALA A 288 9.77 -4.14 4.81
C ALA A 288 10.29 -4.91 3.58
N GLU A 289 9.54 -5.07 2.50
CA GLU A 289 9.97 -5.93 1.37
C GLU A 289 10.07 -5.25 0.00
N SER A 290 9.67 -3.99 -0.11
CA SER A 290 10.23 -3.15 -1.18
C SER A 290 11.69 -2.76 -0.86
N ALA A 291 12.12 -3.00 0.39
CA ALA A 291 13.47 -2.76 0.88
C ALA A 291 14.49 -3.48 -0.01
N ILE A 292 15.26 -2.70 -0.78
CA ILE A 292 16.34 -3.26 -1.61
C ILE A 292 17.43 -3.86 -0.71
N VAL A 293 17.62 -3.28 0.48
CA VAL A 293 18.48 -3.80 1.55
C VAL A 293 17.62 -4.02 2.77
N LYS A 294 17.60 -5.24 3.28
CA LYS A 294 16.81 -5.60 4.47
C LYS A 294 17.55 -5.20 5.74
N ARG A 295 16.79 -4.86 6.79
CA ARG A 295 17.33 -4.61 8.14
C ARG A 295 18.16 -5.79 8.65
N GLU A 296 17.71 -7.03 8.38
CA GLU A 296 18.39 -8.27 8.79
C GLU A 296 19.75 -8.52 8.11
N TRP A 297 20.07 -7.80 7.03
CA TRP A 297 21.37 -7.92 6.34
C TRP A 297 22.48 -7.07 6.98
N TRP A 298 22.13 -6.17 7.89
CA TRP A 298 23.12 -5.40 8.64
C TRP A 298 23.74 -6.27 9.72
N LYS A 299 25.08 -6.30 9.79
CA LYS A 299 25.78 -6.92 10.90
C LYS A 299 25.83 -5.97 12.09
N GLU A 300 25.39 -6.45 13.24
CA GLU A 300 25.36 -5.65 14.46
C GLU A 300 26.76 -5.57 15.09
N TRP A 301 27.23 -4.35 15.36
CA TRP A 301 28.46 -4.12 16.12
C TRP A 301 28.14 -3.79 17.58
N GLU A 302 28.24 -4.80 18.44
CA GLU A 302 27.88 -4.70 19.87
C GLU A 302 29.00 -4.11 20.76
N LYS A 303 30.24 -3.99 20.23
CA LYS A 303 31.39 -3.54 21.04
C LYS A 303 31.36 -2.02 21.21
N GLU A 304 31.62 -1.53 22.42
CA GLU A 304 31.66 -0.08 22.72
C GLU A 304 32.71 0.69 21.90
N LYS A 305 33.78 0.03 21.46
CA LYS A 305 34.86 0.64 20.67
C LYS A 305 34.77 0.22 19.22
N ILE A 306 34.96 1.20 18.33
CA ILE A 306 35.14 1.00 16.89
C ILE A 306 36.43 0.19 16.68
N PRO A 307 36.46 -0.78 15.74
CA PRO A 307 37.66 -1.54 15.45
C PRO A 307 38.76 -0.64 14.86
N PRO A 308 40.03 -1.06 14.91
CA PRO A 308 41.10 -0.38 14.18
C PRO A 308 40.78 -0.38 12.68
N VAL A 309 40.52 0.80 12.12
CA VAL A 309 40.19 0.99 10.72
C VAL A 309 41.46 1.28 9.91
N LYS A 310 41.54 0.72 8.70
CA LYS A 310 42.62 0.94 7.73
C LYS A 310 42.41 2.17 6.86
N TYR A 311 41.14 2.52 6.62
CA TYR A 311 40.76 3.57 5.69
C TYR A 311 39.43 4.18 6.11
N ILE A 312 39.37 5.50 6.19
CA ILE A 312 38.17 6.27 6.54
C ILE A 312 37.72 7.09 5.34
N LEU A 313 36.44 6.93 4.98
CA LEU A 313 35.79 7.66 3.91
C LEU A 313 34.59 8.43 4.46
N GLN A 314 34.49 9.71 4.10
CA GLN A 314 33.28 10.49 4.34
C GLN A 314 32.55 10.80 3.04
N ALA A 315 31.25 10.54 3.01
CA ALA A 315 30.38 10.79 1.88
C ALA A 315 29.35 11.88 2.18
N TYR A 316 29.27 12.86 1.29
CA TYR A 316 28.42 14.04 1.43
C TYR A 316 27.39 14.06 0.31
N ASP A 317 26.11 13.95 0.69
CA ASP A 317 24.98 14.31 -0.16
C ASP A 317 24.46 15.69 0.25
N THR A 318 24.44 16.61 -0.71
CA THR A 318 24.22 18.04 -0.43
C THR A 318 22.99 18.55 -1.15
N ALA A 319 22.01 19.01 -0.37
CA ALA A 319 20.84 19.72 -0.85
C ALA A 319 20.93 21.24 -0.59
N PHE A 320 20.06 22.03 -1.25
CA PHE A 320 20.01 23.49 -1.08
C PHE A 320 18.63 23.97 -0.64
N SER A 321 18.49 24.43 0.62
CA SER A 321 17.54 25.47 1.11
C SER A 321 17.25 25.32 2.62
N LYS A 322 16.97 26.43 3.33
CA LYS A 322 16.49 26.45 4.74
C LYS A 322 14.96 26.29 4.89
N LYS A 323 14.21 26.16 3.78
CA LYS A 323 12.74 26.07 3.82
C LYS A 323 12.30 24.73 4.43
N GLU A 324 11.13 24.71 5.07
CA GLU A 324 10.53 23.46 5.59
C GLU A 324 10.25 22.42 4.49
N THR A 325 10.23 22.87 3.23
CA THR A 325 10.05 22.07 2.01
C THR A 325 11.36 21.72 1.30
N ALA A 326 12.52 21.94 1.94
CA ALA A 326 13.82 21.66 1.36
C ALA A 326 14.33 20.26 1.76
N ASP A 327 15.02 19.61 0.80
CA ASP A 327 15.70 18.34 0.98
C ASP A 327 16.83 18.49 2.01
N PHE A 328 17.14 17.43 2.75
CA PHE A 328 18.15 17.48 3.80
C PHE A 328 19.55 17.31 3.20
N SER A 329 20.58 17.75 3.91
CA SER A 329 21.97 17.35 3.60
C SER A 329 22.37 16.24 4.55
N ALA A 330 23.02 15.20 4.02
CA ALA A 330 23.44 14.02 4.77
C ALA A 330 24.95 13.79 4.63
N ILE A 331 25.59 13.50 5.76
CA ILE A 331 27.01 13.18 5.88
C ILE A 331 27.10 11.81 6.54
N THR A 332 27.79 10.86 5.92
CA THR A 332 28.05 9.55 6.50
C THR A 332 29.54 9.24 6.51
N THR A 333 30.03 8.67 7.61
CA THR A 333 31.44 8.30 7.82
C THR A 333 31.56 6.79 7.90
N TRP A 334 32.41 6.21 7.05
CA TRP A 334 32.59 4.78 6.89
C TRP A 334 34.06 4.38 7.04
N GLY A 335 34.31 3.28 7.73
CA GLY A 335 35.64 2.71 7.91
C GLY A 335 35.77 1.33 7.27
N ILE A 336 36.94 1.01 6.71
CA ILE A 336 37.33 -0.37 6.37
C ILE A 336 38.15 -0.94 7.51
N PHE A 337 37.82 -2.16 7.96
CA PHE A 337 38.59 -2.86 8.99
C PHE A 337 38.76 -4.34 8.61
N ASP A 338 39.74 -5.01 9.22
CA ASP A 338 39.85 -6.46 9.12
C ASP A 338 38.88 -7.12 10.10
N ASP A 339 37.93 -7.89 9.58
CA ASP A 339 37.10 -8.72 10.42
C ASP A 339 37.89 -9.95 10.87
N GLU A 340 38.25 -10.00 12.15
CA GLU A 340 39.02 -11.09 12.74
C GLU A 340 38.28 -12.44 12.67
N GLU A 341 36.94 -12.44 12.60
CA GLU A 341 36.15 -13.68 12.55
C GLU A 341 36.13 -14.32 11.16
N THR A 342 36.04 -13.50 10.11
CA THR A 342 35.96 -13.97 8.72
C THR A 342 37.29 -13.89 7.98
N GLY A 343 38.26 -13.12 8.48
CA GLY A 343 39.54 -12.85 7.83
C GLY A 343 39.41 -11.99 6.56
N ARG A 344 38.27 -11.31 6.38
CA ARG A 344 37.97 -10.46 5.21
C ARG A 344 37.95 -8.99 5.60
N GLU A 345 38.15 -8.12 4.62
CA GLU A 345 37.92 -6.69 4.81
C GLU A 345 36.41 -6.42 4.88
N ALA A 346 36.01 -5.74 5.94
CA ALA A 346 34.62 -5.38 6.22
C ALA A 346 34.47 -3.87 6.36
N ILE A 347 33.25 -3.39 6.19
CA ILE A 347 32.88 -1.98 6.27
C ILE A 347 32.14 -1.75 7.58
N ILE A 348 32.43 -0.66 8.27
CA ILE A 348 31.67 -0.22 9.44
C ILE A 348 31.15 1.20 9.27
N LEU A 349 29.87 1.41 9.59
CA LEU A 349 29.29 2.75 9.76
C LEU A 349 29.77 3.35 11.08
N MET A 350 30.53 4.44 11.00
CA MET A 350 31.15 5.09 12.17
C MET A 350 30.35 6.28 12.67
N ASP A 351 29.76 7.05 11.77
CA ASP A 351 28.93 8.21 12.10
C ASP A 351 27.96 8.56 10.97
N ALA A 352 26.86 9.23 11.32
CA ALA A 352 25.91 9.77 10.37
C ALA A 352 25.23 11.04 10.91
N GLN A 353 25.24 12.10 10.11
CA GLN A 353 24.60 13.36 10.44
C GLN A 353 23.72 13.84 9.30
N ARG A 354 22.54 14.35 9.66
CA ARG A 354 21.61 14.97 8.71
C ARG A 354 21.09 16.28 9.25
N GLY A 355 21.02 17.29 8.39
CA GLY A 355 20.53 18.60 8.77
C GLY A 355 20.15 19.48 7.59
N ARG A 356 19.34 20.51 7.87
CA ARG A 356 19.03 21.59 6.92
C ARG A 356 20.02 22.73 7.11
N TRP A 357 21.20 22.56 6.53
CA TRP A 357 22.26 23.56 6.64
C TRP A 357 22.24 24.50 5.43
N SER A 358 22.42 25.80 5.70
CA SER A 358 22.85 26.71 4.64
C SER A 358 24.30 26.40 4.24
N PHE A 359 24.71 26.85 3.06
CA PHE A 359 26.07 26.60 2.58
C PHE A 359 27.20 27.01 3.57
N PRO A 360 27.12 28.17 4.28
CA PRO A 360 28.10 28.49 5.31
C PRO A 360 28.11 27.51 6.50
N GLU A 361 26.93 27.09 6.98
CA GLU A 361 26.78 26.11 8.07
C GLU A 361 27.29 24.73 7.65
N LEU A 362 26.93 24.27 6.44
CA LEU A 362 27.40 23.00 5.88
C LEU A 362 28.94 22.96 5.81
N LYS A 363 29.57 24.08 5.46
CA LYS A 363 31.03 24.20 5.43
C LYS A 363 31.64 24.10 6.83
N GLU A 364 31.02 24.67 7.85
CA GLU A 364 31.48 24.57 9.24
C GLU A 364 31.36 23.13 9.73
N VAL A 365 30.19 22.51 9.58
CA VAL A 365 29.94 21.11 9.96
C VAL A 365 30.91 20.16 9.25
N ALA A 366 31.07 20.29 7.93
CA ALA A 366 31.99 19.44 7.17
C ALA A 366 33.46 19.59 7.62
N PHE A 367 33.83 20.75 8.14
CA PHE A 367 35.17 20.99 8.64
C PHE A 367 35.38 20.41 10.05
N GLU A 368 34.38 20.53 10.92
CA GLU A 368 34.36 19.90 12.24
C GLU A 368 34.44 18.37 12.11
N GLU A 369 33.63 17.80 11.24
CA GLU A 369 33.62 16.36 10.94
C GLU A 369 34.97 15.88 10.39
N HIS A 370 35.57 16.61 9.45
CA HIS A 370 36.89 16.27 8.93
C HIS A 370 37.97 16.36 10.01
N GLN A 371 37.92 17.36 10.90
CA GLN A 371 38.90 17.50 11.97
C GLN A 371 38.77 16.40 13.03
N TYR A 372 37.55 15.95 13.30
CA TYR A 372 37.30 14.91 14.29
C TYR A 372 37.68 13.52 13.78
N TRP A 373 37.27 13.19 12.55
CA TRP A 373 37.47 11.85 11.98
C TRP A 373 38.78 11.69 11.18
N GLU A 374 39.43 12.78 10.79
CA GLU A 374 40.63 12.81 9.94
C GLU A 374 40.55 11.82 8.75
N PRO A 375 39.53 11.94 7.88
CA PRO A 375 39.28 10.94 6.84
C PRO A 375 40.38 10.93 5.77
N ASP A 376 40.73 9.74 5.29
CA ASP A 376 41.67 9.56 4.17
C ASP A 376 41.11 10.12 2.86
N MET A 377 39.78 10.13 2.71
CA MET A 377 39.12 10.67 1.54
C MET A 377 37.73 11.22 1.85
N VAL A 378 37.45 12.38 1.25
CA VAL A 378 36.14 13.01 1.26
C VAL A 378 35.54 12.94 -0.15
N ILE A 379 34.37 12.33 -0.27
CA ILE A 379 33.61 12.33 -1.52
C ILE A 379 32.35 13.18 -1.39
N VAL A 380 32.09 13.98 -2.43
CA VAL A 380 30.92 14.87 -2.48
C VAL A 380 30.19 14.66 -3.80
N GLU A 381 28.87 14.51 -3.78
CA GLU A 381 28.11 14.42 -5.03
C GLU A 381 28.20 15.74 -5.81
N LYS A 382 28.57 15.68 -7.10
CA LYS A 382 28.65 16.87 -7.98
C LYS A 382 27.27 17.35 -8.44
N LYS A 383 26.33 17.55 -7.51
CA LYS A 383 25.03 18.19 -7.74
C LYS A 383 24.87 19.38 -6.79
N ALA A 384 24.04 20.34 -7.19
CA ALA A 384 23.72 21.54 -6.42
C ALA A 384 24.97 22.26 -5.83
N THR A 385 25.14 22.23 -4.51
CA THR A 385 26.19 22.90 -3.74
C THR A 385 27.49 22.08 -3.59
N GLY A 386 27.52 20.84 -4.09
CA GLY A 386 28.69 19.98 -3.96
C GLY A 386 29.95 20.52 -4.64
N GLY A 387 29.82 21.16 -5.81
CA GLY A 387 30.94 21.80 -6.50
C GLY A 387 31.63 22.89 -5.66
N PRO A 388 30.89 23.92 -5.21
CA PRO A 388 31.40 24.93 -4.30
C PRO A 388 31.99 24.37 -3.01
N LEU A 389 31.40 23.32 -2.43
CA LEU A 389 31.93 22.69 -1.21
C LEU A 389 33.30 22.04 -1.46
N ILE A 390 33.45 21.31 -2.56
CA ILE A 390 34.74 20.70 -2.96
C ILE A 390 35.82 21.78 -3.12
N ASP A 391 35.50 22.89 -3.79
CA ASP A 391 36.46 23.97 -4.02
C ASP A 391 36.92 24.61 -2.70
N GLU A 392 36.00 24.82 -1.75
CA GLU A 392 36.33 25.37 -0.42
C GLU A 392 37.14 24.39 0.44
N MET A 393 36.81 23.10 0.41
CA MET A 393 37.59 22.05 1.08
C MET A 393 39.02 22.01 0.55
N ARG A 394 39.19 22.02 -0.77
CA ARG A 394 40.52 22.02 -1.43
C ARG A 394 41.35 23.24 -1.09
N LYS A 395 40.74 24.44 -1.02
CA LYS A 395 41.44 25.66 -0.58
C LYS A 395 42.01 25.56 0.82
N ARG A 396 41.42 24.71 1.68
CA ARG A 396 41.86 24.44 3.04
C ARG A 396 42.79 23.22 3.15
N GLY A 397 43.19 22.63 2.03
CA GLY A 397 44.08 21.47 1.99
C GLY A 397 43.39 20.12 2.20
N ILE A 398 42.06 20.07 2.22
CA ILE A 398 41.31 18.82 2.35
C ILE A 398 41.16 18.17 0.96
N PRO A 399 41.56 16.89 0.79
CA PRO A 399 41.49 16.18 -0.48
C PRO A 399 40.05 15.74 -0.80
N ALA A 400 39.17 16.70 -1.08
CA ALA A 400 37.80 16.44 -1.50
C ALA A 400 37.71 16.10 -3.00
N VAL A 401 37.01 15.02 -3.32
CA VAL A 401 36.79 14.54 -4.68
C VAL A 401 35.31 14.55 -4.99
N GLY A 402 34.95 15.15 -6.12
CA GLY A 402 33.57 15.07 -6.59
C GLY A 402 33.31 13.72 -7.25
N PHE A 403 32.34 12.98 -6.72
CA PHE A 403 31.90 11.69 -7.23
C PHE A 403 30.58 11.87 -7.99
N SER A 404 30.42 11.16 -9.10
CA SER A 404 29.17 11.13 -9.85
C SER A 404 28.85 9.68 -10.17
N PRO A 405 27.66 9.18 -9.78
CA PRO A 405 27.33 7.78 -9.95
C PRO A 405 26.93 7.49 -11.40
N GLY A 406 27.93 7.37 -12.28
CA GLY A 406 27.81 6.89 -13.65
C GLY A 406 26.85 7.66 -14.58
N ARG A 407 26.98 7.45 -15.89
CA ARG A 407 26.00 7.88 -16.89
C ARG A 407 25.57 6.66 -17.70
N ARG A 408 24.27 6.51 -17.99
CA ARG A 408 23.82 5.52 -18.99
C ARG A 408 24.38 5.88 -20.37
N ALA A 409 24.66 4.85 -21.16
CA ALA A 409 24.81 4.97 -22.62
C ALA A 409 23.46 5.47 -23.19
N GLY A 410 23.33 6.78 -23.43
CA GLY A 410 22.08 7.41 -23.86
C GLY A 410 21.79 8.75 -23.20
N GLY A 411 22.54 9.16 -22.17
CA GLY A 411 22.36 10.46 -21.51
C GLY A 411 21.28 10.41 -20.43
N GLY A 412 21.73 10.26 -19.18
CA GLY A 412 20.90 10.21 -17.97
C GLY A 412 21.71 9.60 -16.83
N GLY A 413 21.57 10.13 -15.61
CA GLY A 413 22.21 9.57 -14.41
C GLY A 413 21.67 8.16 -14.11
N VAL A 414 22.45 7.36 -13.38
CA VAL A 414 21.96 6.08 -12.85
C VAL A 414 20.89 6.35 -11.81
N ASP A 415 19.73 5.71 -11.95
CA ASP A 415 18.58 5.90 -11.05
C ASP A 415 18.88 5.42 -9.62
N LYS A 416 18.26 6.02 -8.60
CA LYS A 416 18.52 5.73 -7.16
C LYS A 416 18.37 4.25 -6.84
N THR A 417 17.28 3.65 -7.30
CA THR A 417 16.99 2.22 -7.19
C THR A 417 18.10 1.35 -7.78
N THR A 418 18.63 1.74 -8.95
CA THR A 418 19.74 1.01 -9.58
C THR A 418 21.03 1.12 -8.76
N ARG A 419 21.34 2.30 -8.18
CA ARG A 419 22.51 2.47 -7.30
C ARG A 419 22.43 1.56 -6.08
N MET A 420 21.24 1.45 -5.50
CA MET A 420 20.99 0.62 -4.34
C MET A 420 21.17 -0.88 -4.65
N HIS A 421 20.70 -1.36 -5.81
CA HIS A 421 20.96 -2.73 -6.26
C HIS A 421 22.44 -3.04 -6.51
N LEU A 422 23.28 -2.05 -6.82
CA LEU A 422 24.73 -2.26 -6.99
C LEU A 422 25.46 -2.50 -5.67
N VAL A 423 24.92 -1.99 -4.56
CA VAL A 423 25.52 -2.11 -3.23
C VAL A 423 24.84 -3.17 -2.36
N SER A 424 23.63 -3.63 -2.73
CA SER A 424 22.92 -4.68 -1.99
C SER A 424 23.72 -5.98 -1.78
N PRO A 425 24.59 -6.44 -2.71
CA PRO A 425 25.41 -7.64 -2.47
C PRO A 425 26.40 -7.49 -1.30
N LEU A 426 26.83 -6.27 -0.96
CA LEU A 426 27.70 -6.03 0.21
C LEU A 426 26.94 -6.29 1.53
N PHE A 427 25.66 -5.94 1.56
CA PHE A 427 24.81 -6.22 2.72
C PHE A 427 24.47 -7.71 2.79
N GLU A 428 24.09 -8.32 1.66
CA GLU A 428 23.75 -9.73 1.60
C GLU A 428 24.92 -10.66 1.95
N SER A 429 26.14 -10.31 1.56
CA SER A 429 27.38 -11.02 1.95
C SER A 429 27.78 -10.79 3.41
N GLY A 430 27.09 -9.90 4.12
CA GLY A 430 27.31 -9.65 5.55
C GLY A 430 28.65 -8.98 5.85
N VAL A 431 29.19 -8.17 4.92
CA VAL A 431 30.44 -7.41 5.14
C VAL A 431 30.21 -6.00 5.68
N VAL A 432 28.95 -5.56 5.80
CA VAL A 432 28.60 -4.21 6.29
C VAL A 432 28.09 -4.28 7.72
N TRP A 433 28.78 -3.56 8.61
CA TRP A 433 28.54 -3.50 10.04
C TRP A 433 28.03 -2.13 10.47
N ALA A 434 27.17 -2.10 11.49
CA ALA A 434 26.70 -0.86 12.10
C ALA A 434 26.41 -1.04 13.61
N PRO A 435 26.70 -0.03 14.45
CA PRO A 435 26.39 -0.07 15.87
C PRO A 435 24.91 0.24 16.11
N THR A 436 24.04 -0.78 16.05
CA THR A 436 22.58 -0.64 16.08
C THR A 436 22.02 0.04 17.33
N GLU A 437 22.74 0.01 18.46
CA GLU A 437 22.35 0.71 19.69
C GLU A 437 22.52 2.24 19.59
N LYS A 438 23.27 2.74 18.61
CA LYS A 438 23.47 4.18 18.40
C LYS A 438 22.35 4.74 17.55
N LYS A 439 21.78 5.85 18.02
CA LYS A 439 20.66 6.54 17.35
C LYS A 439 20.94 6.85 15.87
N PHE A 440 22.14 7.33 15.53
CA PHE A 440 22.48 7.68 14.15
C PHE A 440 22.47 6.45 13.23
N ALA A 441 22.92 5.29 13.72
CA ALA A 441 22.97 4.07 12.93
C ALA A 441 21.56 3.50 12.72
N ASP A 442 20.73 3.51 13.77
CA ASP A 442 19.32 3.08 13.65
C ASP A 442 18.54 3.97 12.66
N GLU A 443 18.75 5.29 12.67
CA GLU A 443 18.16 6.22 11.69
C GLU A 443 18.58 5.88 10.24
N VAL A 444 19.85 5.55 9.99
CA VAL A 444 20.34 5.12 8.67
C VAL A 444 19.73 3.77 8.26
N ILE A 445 19.72 2.80 9.17
CA ILE A 445 19.20 1.45 8.90
C ILE A 445 17.71 1.48 8.58
N GLU A 446 16.91 2.23 9.36
CA GLU A 446 15.48 2.39 9.12
C GLU A 446 15.20 3.06 7.77
N GLU A 447 15.95 4.11 7.44
CA GLU A 447 15.79 4.80 6.15
C GLU A 447 16.12 3.87 4.97
N VAL A 448 17.24 3.15 5.06
CA VAL A 448 17.68 2.17 4.08
C VAL A 448 16.69 1.00 3.94
N ALA A 449 16.16 0.49 5.04
CA ALA A 449 15.16 -0.57 5.05
C ALA A 449 13.79 -0.09 4.55
N SER A 450 13.51 1.21 4.56
CA SER A 450 12.27 1.78 4.03
C SER A 450 12.32 2.16 2.55
N PHE A 451 13.53 2.26 1.97
CA PHE A 451 13.74 2.62 0.57
C PHE A 451 13.24 1.51 -0.40
N PRO A 452 12.54 1.82 -1.51
CA PRO A 452 12.33 3.14 -2.14
C PRO A 452 11.11 3.92 -1.66
N ASN A 453 10.38 3.41 -0.66
CA ASN A 453 9.07 3.95 -0.28
C ASN A 453 9.09 4.92 0.92
N GLY A 454 10.26 5.11 1.53
CA GLY A 454 10.50 6.02 2.67
C GLY A 454 10.21 7.49 2.37
N GLU A 455 10.03 8.29 3.42
CA GLU A 455 9.80 9.74 3.33
C GLU A 455 11.09 10.53 3.02
N HIS A 456 12.24 9.95 3.35
CA HIS A 456 13.57 10.52 3.14
C HIS A 456 14.46 9.51 2.43
N ASP A 457 15.39 10.00 1.61
CA ASP A 457 16.36 9.18 0.89
C ASP A 457 17.79 9.76 0.91
N ASP A 458 18.03 10.79 1.73
CA ASP A 458 19.32 11.50 1.81
C ASP A 458 20.43 10.59 2.37
N PHE A 459 20.13 9.76 3.39
CA PHE A 459 21.11 8.80 3.92
C PHE A 459 21.36 7.65 2.93
N VAL A 460 20.35 7.25 2.17
CA VAL A 460 20.49 6.24 1.11
C VAL A 460 21.42 6.75 0.01
N ASP A 461 21.27 8.00 -0.40
CA ASP A 461 22.15 8.63 -1.39
C ASP A 461 23.59 8.74 -0.87
N SER A 462 23.81 9.25 0.34
CA SER A 462 25.15 9.34 0.94
C SER A 462 25.83 7.97 1.10
N MET A 463 25.10 6.96 1.61
CA MET A 463 25.60 5.59 1.76
C MET A 463 25.95 4.94 0.42
N THR A 464 25.07 5.04 -0.58
CA THR A 464 25.34 4.43 -1.89
C THR A 464 26.57 5.03 -2.55
N LEU A 465 26.83 6.34 -2.39
CA LEU A 465 28.06 6.99 -2.86
C LEU A 465 29.32 6.38 -2.20
N ALA A 466 29.30 6.20 -0.88
CA ALA A 466 30.42 5.63 -0.12
C ALA A 466 30.72 4.19 -0.56
N LEU A 467 29.70 3.33 -0.55
CA LEU A 467 29.85 1.91 -0.86
C LEU A 467 30.24 1.67 -2.32
N MET A 468 29.67 2.42 -3.26
CA MET A 468 30.10 2.36 -4.67
C MET A 468 31.57 2.76 -4.83
N ARG A 469 32.05 3.74 -4.05
CA ARG A 469 33.45 4.17 -4.10
C ARG A 469 34.39 3.10 -3.58
N PHE A 470 34.03 2.38 -2.51
CA PHE A 470 34.81 1.24 -2.03
C PHE A 470 34.91 0.13 -3.07
N ARG A 471 33.79 -0.19 -3.75
CA ARG A 471 33.75 -1.20 -4.81
C ARG A 471 34.59 -0.79 -6.04
N GLN A 472 34.42 0.43 -6.54
CA GLN A 472 35.21 0.94 -7.68
C GLN A 472 36.69 1.17 -7.36
N GLY A 473 37.02 1.37 -6.07
CA GLY A 473 38.39 1.53 -5.60
C GLY A 473 39.16 0.21 -5.49
N GLY A 474 38.51 -0.94 -5.69
CA GLY A 474 39.11 -2.26 -5.46
C GLY A 474 39.46 -2.52 -4.00
N LEU A 475 38.85 -1.78 -3.07
CA LEU A 475 39.13 -1.87 -1.63
C LEU A 475 38.36 -3.00 -0.94
N ILE A 476 37.42 -3.64 -1.65
CA ILE A 476 36.63 -4.78 -1.17
C ILE A 476 36.33 -5.69 -2.37
N ALA A 477 36.74 -6.96 -2.26
CA ALA A 477 36.41 -8.00 -3.23
C ALA A 477 35.28 -8.89 -2.68
N ILE A 478 34.23 -9.12 -3.49
CA ILE A 478 33.17 -10.10 -3.19
C ILE A 478 33.50 -11.38 -3.98
N GLU A 479 33.34 -12.55 -3.36
CA GLU A 479 33.70 -13.85 -3.97
C GLU A 479 32.88 -14.23 -5.21
N ASP A 480 31.75 -13.56 -5.49
CA ASP A 480 30.88 -13.82 -6.64
C ASP A 480 31.18 -12.96 -7.89
N ASP A 481 32.20 -12.09 -7.86
CA ASP A 481 32.64 -11.35 -9.06
C ASP A 481 33.56 -12.23 -9.95
N ASP A 482 33.08 -13.44 -10.30
CA ASP A 482 33.55 -14.20 -11.47
C ASP A 482 32.77 -13.69 -12.71
N SER A 483 32.82 -12.39 -12.97
CA SER A 483 32.53 -11.88 -14.31
C SER A 483 33.80 -12.03 -15.13
N GLU A 484 33.85 -13.09 -15.91
CA GLU A 484 34.69 -13.16 -17.11
C GLU A 484 34.51 -11.85 -17.90
N ASP A 485 35.64 -11.23 -18.26
CA ASP A 485 35.79 -10.01 -19.09
C ASP A 485 35.89 -8.63 -18.39
N GLU A 486 36.94 -8.40 -17.60
CA GLU A 486 37.66 -7.10 -17.66
C GLU A 486 39.18 -7.35 -17.70
N GLU A 487 39.84 -6.80 -18.73
CA GLU A 487 41.26 -6.97 -19.00
C GLU A 487 42.12 -6.64 -17.76
N ILE A 488 42.78 -7.66 -17.23
CA ILE A 488 43.83 -7.53 -16.21
C ILE A 488 44.85 -6.50 -16.70
N PHE A 489 44.89 -5.33 -16.07
CA PHE A 489 45.93 -4.34 -16.32
C PHE A 489 47.27 -4.90 -15.82
N ILE A 490 48.07 -5.45 -16.73
CA ILE A 490 49.44 -5.88 -16.44
C ILE A 490 50.34 -4.63 -16.47
N PRO A 491 51.00 -4.24 -15.35
CA PRO A 491 51.91 -3.11 -15.35
C PRO A 491 53.08 -3.39 -16.29
N ARG A 492 53.22 -2.61 -17.37
CA ARG A 492 54.43 -2.68 -18.21
C ARG A 492 55.61 -2.15 -17.41
N GLN A 493 56.62 -3.00 -17.21
CA GLN A 493 57.93 -2.61 -16.72
C GLN A 493 58.49 -1.51 -17.63
N ARG A 494 58.70 -0.30 -17.10
CA ARG A 494 59.38 0.79 -17.81
C ARG A 494 60.80 0.86 -17.29
N GLU A 495 61.76 0.55 -18.14
CA GLU A 495 63.17 0.88 -17.89
C GLU A 495 63.39 2.38 -18.15
N TYR A 496 64.15 3.01 -17.26
CA TYR A 496 64.55 4.40 -17.39
C TYR A 496 65.63 4.54 -18.48
N TYR A 497 65.52 5.58 -19.30
CA TYR A 497 66.62 6.19 -20.05
C TYR A 497 66.87 7.60 -19.54
#